data_AF-A0A2J5IV83-F1
#
_entry.id   AF-A0A2J5IV83-F1
#
_cell.length_a   1.000
_cell.length_b   1.000
_cell.length_c   1.000
_cell.angle_alpha   90.00
_cell.angle_beta   90.00
_cell.angle_gamma   90.00
#
_symmetry.space_group_name_H-M   'P 1'
#
loop_
_entity.id
_entity.type
_entity.pdbx_description
1 polymer ?
#
loop_
_entity_poly.entity_id
_entity_poly.type
_entity_poly.pdbx_seq_one_letter_code
_entity_poly.pdbx_strand_id
1 'polypeptide(L)'
;MKRLNLIIAAVFTMLYASAVFSTSVNAQGSADNPFYNCALPSVDERGPIRPSLYVVGTFPEGQWIQQENRKMLYKGNGIYQLVIDEKAGNLSVQFATMSWNPQFTAAGLELTVGQVKDLKRAGFAKNTAVTLPVAGRYVWTVKIAEDKKPLQVAVAQCK
;
A
#
# COMPACT_ATOMS: atom_id res chain seq x y z
N MET A 1 64.50 -55.76 -4.97
CA MET A 1 64.24 -56.05 -6.40
C MET A 1 62.98 -55.28 -6.79
N LYS A 2 63.10 -54.20 -7.59
CA LYS A 2 62.59 -54.06 -8.98
C LYS A 2 61.05 -54.28 -9.09
N ARG A 3 60.18 -53.42 -9.63
CA ARG A 3 60.22 -52.15 -10.42
C ARG A 3 58.81 -51.52 -10.28
N LEU A 4 58.71 -50.23 -9.96
CA LEU A 4 58.22 -49.13 -10.83
C LEU A 4 57.02 -49.47 -11.74
N ASN A 5 55.89 -48.78 -11.52
CA ASN A 5 55.11 -48.18 -12.61
C ASN A 5 54.46 -46.86 -12.14
N LEU A 6 54.72 -45.85 -12.96
CA LEU A 6 54.40 -44.44 -12.84
C LEU A 6 53.04 -44.20 -13.50
N ILE A 7 52.09 -43.56 -12.81
CA ILE A 7 50.94 -42.92 -13.49
C ILE A 7 50.83 -41.50 -12.96
N ILE A 8 51.22 -40.56 -13.82
CA ILE A 8 51.09 -39.13 -13.64
C ILE A 8 49.62 -38.79 -13.88
N ALA A 9 48.88 -38.47 -12.82
CA ALA A 9 47.55 -37.88 -12.93
C ALA A 9 47.69 -36.35 -12.83
N ALA A 10 47.71 -35.68 -13.98
CA ALA A 10 47.61 -34.23 -14.07
C ALA A 10 46.18 -33.81 -13.71
N VAL A 11 45.96 -33.34 -12.49
CA VAL A 11 44.68 -32.73 -12.10
C VAL A 11 44.78 -31.23 -12.35
N PHE A 12 44.08 -30.81 -13.40
CA PHE A 12 43.86 -29.43 -13.80
C PHE A 12 43.38 -28.58 -12.61
N THR A 13 44.15 -27.55 -12.27
CA THR A 13 43.70 -26.46 -11.41
C THR A 13 42.65 -25.64 -12.16
N MET A 14 41.37 -25.91 -11.93
CA MET A 14 40.30 -24.96 -12.25
C MET A 14 40.33 -23.84 -11.21
N LEU A 15 40.88 -22.68 -11.59
CA LEU A 15 40.58 -21.43 -10.90
C LEU A 15 39.10 -21.12 -11.12
N TYR A 16 38.27 -21.38 -10.13
CA TYR A 16 36.95 -20.77 -10.04
C TYR A 16 37.13 -19.30 -9.61
N ALA A 17 37.17 -18.39 -10.58
CA ALA A 17 36.95 -16.98 -10.32
C ALA A 17 35.45 -16.80 -10.06
N SER A 18 35.02 -16.92 -8.81
CA SER A 18 33.68 -16.51 -8.40
C SER A 18 33.60 -14.98 -8.49
N ALA A 19 33.00 -14.48 -9.57
CA ALA A 19 32.57 -13.09 -9.64
C ALA A 19 31.51 -12.88 -8.56
N VAL A 20 31.89 -12.21 -7.47
CA VAL A 20 30.94 -11.71 -6.48
C VAL A 20 30.17 -10.59 -7.16
N PHE A 21 28.96 -10.88 -7.64
CA PHE A 21 28.03 -9.84 -8.03
C PHE A 21 27.58 -9.13 -6.76
N SER A 22 28.24 -8.02 -6.44
CA SER A 22 27.72 -7.04 -5.51
C SER A 22 26.45 -6.44 -6.12
N THR A 23 25.29 -7.02 -5.81
CA THR A 23 24.03 -6.30 -5.98
C THR A 23 24.08 -5.11 -5.04
N SER A 24 24.38 -3.93 -5.59
CA SER A 24 24.10 -2.67 -4.92
C SER A 24 22.60 -2.64 -4.64
N VAL A 25 22.21 -2.93 -3.40
CA VAL A 25 20.87 -2.64 -2.91
C VAL A 25 20.79 -1.11 -2.93
N ASN A 26 20.27 -0.57 -4.03
CA ASN A 26 19.96 0.84 -4.10
C ASN A 26 18.95 1.11 -2.99
N ALA A 27 19.37 1.86 -1.98
CA ALA A 27 18.48 2.39 -0.97
C ALA A 27 17.56 3.42 -1.66
N GLN A 28 16.51 2.93 -2.31
CA GLN A 28 15.42 3.71 -2.84
C GLN A 28 14.59 4.25 -1.68
N GLY A 29 15.01 5.41 -1.18
CA GLY A 29 14.37 6.10 -0.07
C GLY A 29 12.99 6.61 -0.45
N SER A 30 11.98 6.30 0.37
CA SER A 30 10.69 7.00 0.58
C SER A 30 9.77 7.32 -0.61
N ALA A 31 10.23 7.46 -1.84
CA ALA A 31 9.44 7.79 -3.03
C ALA A 31 8.77 6.55 -3.65
N ASP A 32 9.30 5.35 -3.34
CA ASP A 32 8.77 4.09 -3.85
C ASP A 32 7.79 3.40 -2.90
N ASN A 33 7.42 4.05 -1.80
CA ASN A 33 6.37 3.50 -0.93
C ASN A 33 5.00 3.73 -1.61
N PRO A 34 4.30 2.67 -2.05
CA PRO A 34 3.05 2.82 -2.77
C PRO A 34 1.95 3.48 -1.91
N PHE A 35 2.08 3.50 -0.58
CA PHE A 35 1.11 4.16 0.30
C PHE A 35 1.08 5.69 0.16
N TYR A 36 2.17 6.29 -0.31
CA TYR A 36 2.32 7.75 -0.42
C TYR A 36 2.51 8.22 -1.87
N ASN A 37 2.47 7.29 -2.83
CA ASN A 37 2.64 7.61 -4.25
C ASN A 37 1.31 8.08 -4.85
N CYS A 38 1.22 9.37 -5.19
CA CYS A 38 0.04 9.98 -5.81
C CYS A 38 -0.08 9.73 -7.32
N ALA A 39 0.94 9.12 -7.94
CA ALA A 39 1.01 8.84 -9.37
C ALA A 39 1.00 7.33 -9.66
N LEU A 40 0.63 6.49 -8.69
CA LEU A 40 0.58 5.04 -8.91
C LEU A 40 -0.46 4.71 -10.00
N PRO A 41 -0.07 4.02 -11.09
CA PRO A 41 -0.97 3.75 -12.20
C PRO A 41 -2.10 2.82 -11.75
N SER A 42 -3.29 3.06 -12.29
CA SER A 42 -4.39 2.10 -12.16
C SER A 42 -4.14 0.91 -13.08
N VAL A 43 -4.69 -0.24 -12.71
CA VAL A 43 -4.65 -1.47 -13.52
C VAL A 43 -6.06 -1.92 -13.86
N ASP A 44 -6.21 -2.67 -14.95
CA ASP A 44 -7.51 -3.20 -15.40
C ASP A 44 -7.90 -4.50 -14.67
N GLU A 45 -7.00 -5.04 -13.85
CA GLU A 45 -7.28 -6.18 -13.00
C GLU A 45 -8.37 -5.89 -11.97
N ARG A 46 -9.07 -6.94 -11.55
CA ARG A 46 -10.03 -6.83 -10.45
C ARG A 46 -9.31 -6.97 -9.12
N GLY A 47 -9.50 -6.00 -8.23
CA GLY A 47 -9.01 -6.10 -6.86
C GLY A 47 -9.83 -7.04 -5.96
N PRO A 48 -9.33 -7.35 -4.74
CA PRO A 48 -9.97 -8.29 -3.81
C PRO A 48 -11.39 -7.89 -3.35
N ILE A 49 -11.66 -6.59 -3.28
CA ILE A 49 -12.99 -6.03 -3.02
C ILE A 49 -13.65 -5.72 -4.38
N ARG A 50 -14.76 -6.42 -4.66
CA ARG A 50 -15.48 -6.34 -5.95
C ARG A 50 -16.35 -5.09 -6.10
N PRO A 51 -17.18 -4.70 -5.11
CA PRO A 51 -17.85 -3.41 -5.17
C PRO A 51 -16.83 -2.29 -5.03
N SER A 52 -17.12 -1.13 -5.60
CA SER A 52 -16.31 0.07 -5.43
C SER A 52 -16.11 0.38 -3.94
N LEU A 53 -14.85 0.63 -3.55
CA LEU A 53 -14.50 1.12 -2.22
C LEU A 53 -14.41 2.65 -2.27
N TYR A 54 -14.89 3.32 -1.22
CA TYR A 54 -14.91 4.78 -1.13
C TYR A 54 -14.27 5.23 0.17
N VAL A 55 -13.69 6.43 0.17
CA VAL A 55 -13.43 7.16 1.41
C VAL A 55 -14.69 7.95 1.76
N VAL A 56 -15.32 7.63 2.88
CA VAL A 56 -16.62 8.18 3.30
C VAL A 56 -16.45 8.84 4.65
N GLY A 57 -17.06 10.00 4.88
CA GLY A 57 -16.88 10.68 6.16
C GLY A 57 -17.59 12.01 6.24
N THR A 58 -17.10 12.88 7.12
CA THR A 58 -17.65 14.22 7.38
C THR A 58 -17.15 15.26 6.37
N PHE A 59 -17.09 14.91 5.09
CA PHE A 59 -16.62 15.81 4.05
C PHE A 59 -17.67 16.90 3.74
N PRO A 60 -17.26 18.16 3.43
CA PRO A 60 -18.18 19.28 3.24
C PRO A 60 -19.24 19.08 2.15
N GLU A 61 -18.87 18.41 1.07
CA GLU A 61 -19.71 18.20 -0.12
C GLU A 61 -20.76 17.09 0.06
N GLY A 62 -20.66 16.29 1.14
CA GLY A 62 -21.65 15.27 1.45
C GLY A 62 -21.17 14.36 2.57
N GLN A 63 -21.87 14.44 3.70
CA GLN A 63 -21.50 13.68 4.90
C GLN A 63 -22.09 12.27 4.85
N TRP A 64 -21.25 11.26 5.11
CA TRP A 64 -21.66 9.86 5.22
C TRP A 64 -22.36 9.30 3.97
N ILE A 65 -21.99 9.80 2.79
CA ILE A 65 -22.49 9.36 1.48
C ILE A 65 -21.29 8.93 0.63
N GLN A 66 -21.37 7.75 0.02
CA GLN A 66 -20.41 7.29 -0.99
C GLN A 66 -20.57 8.12 -2.27
N GLN A 67 -19.68 9.08 -2.48
CA GLN A 67 -19.69 9.93 -3.67
C GLN A 67 -18.71 9.40 -4.72
N GLU A 68 -19.08 9.48 -6.00
CA GLU A 68 -18.25 8.96 -7.09
C GLU A 68 -16.86 9.62 -7.17
N ASN A 69 -16.74 10.91 -6.85
CA ASN A 69 -15.45 11.61 -6.76
C ASN A 69 -14.56 11.10 -5.61
N ARG A 70 -15.10 10.33 -4.66
CA ARG A 70 -14.37 9.72 -3.54
C ARG A 70 -14.17 8.21 -3.69
N LYS A 71 -14.47 7.68 -4.87
CA LYS A 71 -14.20 6.29 -5.23
C LYS A 71 -12.70 6.02 -5.28
N MET A 72 -12.27 4.96 -4.63
CA MET A 72 -10.88 4.50 -4.64
C MET A 72 -10.66 3.59 -5.85
N LEU A 73 -9.65 3.91 -6.66
CA LEU A 73 -9.25 3.13 -7.84
C LEU A 73 -8.27 2.03 -7.44
N TYR A 74 -8.42 0.86 -8.07
CA TYR A 74 -7.51 -0.26 -7.85
C TYR A 74 -6.19 -0.05 -8.60
N LYS A 75 -5.08 -0.31 -7.90
CA LYS A 75 -3.71 -0.04 -8.35
C LYS A 75 -2.85 -1.31 -8.45
N GLY A 76 -3.47 -2.49 -8.32
CA GLY A 76 -2.75 -3.77 -8.25
C GLY A 76 -2.31 -4.11 -6.82
N ASN A 77 -1.89 -5.36 -6.61
CA ASN A 77 -1.33 -5.84 -5.33
C ASN A 77 -2.20 -5.56 -4.09
N GLY A 78 -3.52 -5.57 -4.26
CA GLY A 78 -4.47 -5.29 -3.17
C GLY A 78 -4.59 -3.82 -2.78
N ILE A 79 -3.97 -2.89 -3.53
CA ILE A 79 -3.93 -1.46 -3.23
C ILE A 79 -5.08 -0.74 -3.92
N TYR A 80 -5.83 0.04 -3.14
CA TYR A 80 -6.84 0.97 -3.59
C TYR A 80 -6.42 2.38 -3.22
N GLN A 81 -6.57 3.32 -4.13
CA GLN A 81 -6.20 4.72 -3.89
C GLN A 81 -7.22 5.72 -4.40
N LEU A 82 -7.40 6.78 -3.63
CA LEU A 82 -8.05 8.02 -4.06
C LEU A 82 -7.03 9.16 -3.95
N VAL A 83 -6.83 9.89 -5.04
CA VAL A 83 -6.01 11.12 -5.06
C VAL A 83 -6.94 12.30 -5.30
N ILE A 84 -7.04 13.22 -4.35
CA ILE A 84 -8.01 14.32 -4.39
C ILE A 84 -7.48 15.54 -3.61
N ASP A 85 -7.97 16.72 -3.96
CA ASP A 85 -7.73 17.94 -3.18
C ASP A 85 -8.65 17.98 -1.96
N GLU A 86 -8.06 18.02 -0.77
CA GLU A 86 -8.77 18.10 0.50
C GLU A 86 -8.61 19.50 1.13
N LYS A 87 -9.58 19.87 1.96
CA LYS A 87 -9.48 21.06 2.82
C LYS A 87 -8.75 20.71 4.12
N ALA A 88 -8.11 21.72 4.72
CA ALA A 88 -7.59 21.59 6.07
C ALA A 88 -8.73 21.37 7.06
N GLY A 89 -8.48 20.61 8.12
CA GLY A 89 -9.43 20.41 9.21
C GLY A 89 -9.50 18.98 9.72
N ASN A 90 -10.43 18.78 10.66
CA ASN A 90 -10.69 17.49 11.27
C ASN A 90 -11.78 16.74 10.48
N LEU A 91 -11.53 15.47 10.23
CA LEU A 91 -12.41 14.56 9.51
C LEU A 91 -12.66 13.33 10.36
N SER A 92 -13.86 12.77 10.23
CA SER A 92 -14.21 11.45 10.73
C SER A 92 -14.57 10.58 9.53
N VAL A 93 -13.82 9.50 9.31
CA VAL A 93 -13.89 8.71 8.06
C VAL A 93 -14.02 7.21 8.27
N GLN A 94 -14.59 6.53 7.29
CA GLN A 94 -14.54 5.09 7.07
C GLN A 94 -14.20 4.80 5.61
N PHE A 95 -13.72 3.59 5.37
CA PHE A 95 -13.51 3.07 4.01
C PHE A 95 -14.56 2.00 3.76
N ALA A 96 -15.51 2.27 2.87
CA ALA A 96 -16.71 1.43 2.75
C ALA A 96 -17.16 1.28 1.31
N THR A 97 -17.81 0.15 1.02
CA THR A 97 -18.59 -0.01 -0.20
C THR A 97 -19.94 0.70 -0.07
N MET A 98 -20.67 0.83 -1.18
CA MET A 98 -21.98 1.50 -1.21
C MET A 98 -23.05 0.79 -0.37
N SER A 99 -22.92 -0.52 -0.18
CA SER A 99 -23.76 -1.31 0.72
C SER A 99 -23.32 -1.25 2.18
N TRP A 100 -22.28 -0.47 2.51
CA TRP A 100 -21.60 -0.46 3.81
C TRP A 100 -21.01 -1.81 4.24
N ASN A 101 -21.02 -2.80 3.34
CA ASN A 101 -20.46 -4.12 3.58
C ASN A 101 -19.60 -4.54 2.38
N PRO A 102 -18.26 -4.52 2.51
CA PRO A 102 -17.53 -4.21 3.74
C PRO A 102 -17.37 -2.72 4.08
N GLN A 103 -17.09 -2.48 5.37
CA GLN A 103 -16.61 -1.21 5.91
C GLN A 103 -15.38 -1.42 6.80
N PHE A 104 -14.50 -0.42 6.85
CA PHE A 104 -13.20 -0.48 7.52
C PHE A 104 -12.80 0.83 8.20
N THR A 105 -11.92 0.72 9.20
CA THR A 105 -11.26 1.84 9.89
C THR A 105 -9.80 1.54 10.18
N ALA A 106 -9.02 2.59 10.47
CA ALA A 106 -7.69 2.44 11.03
C ALA A 106 -7.76 1.84 12.44
N ALA A 107 -6.77 1.01 12.79
CA ALA A 107 -6.62 0.51 14.14
C ALA A 107 -6.46 1.67 15.14
N GLY A 108 -7.17 1.59 16.27
CA GLY A 108 -7.22 2.67 17.25
C GLY A 108 -8.11 3.86 16.85
N LEU A 109 -8.84 3.78 15.72
CA LEU A 109 -9.81 4.80 15.29
C LEU A 109 -9.21 6.19 15.06
N GLU A 110 -7.94 6.24 14.72
CA GLU A 110 -7.20 7.46 14.41
C GLU A 110 -6.24 7.17 13.25
N LEU A 111 -6.00 8.14 12.38
CA LEU A 111 -5.00 8.05 11.32
C LEU A 111 -4.29 9.40 11.16
N THR A 112 -2.99 9.40 11.41
CA THR A 112 -2.13 10.56 11.26
C THR A 112 -1.59 10.65 9.84
N VAL A 113 -1.55 11.86 9.27
CA VAL A 113 -0.99 12.11 7.94
C VAL A 113 0.47 11.63 7.87
N GLY A 114 0.80 10.89 6.81
CA GLY A 114 2.14 10.35 6.59
C GLY A 114 2.45 9.06 7.34
N GLN A 115 1.48 8.47 8.05
CA GLN A 115 1.64 7.18 8.72
C GLN A 115 0.86 6.07 8.01
N VAL A 116 1.46 4.88 7.94
CA VAL A 116 0.74 3.64 7.61
C VAL A 116 0.29 3.00 8.92
N LYS A 117 -1.00 2.70 9.02
CA LYS A 117 -1.58 1.97 10.16
C LYS A 117 -2.24 0.69 9.69
N ASP A 118 -2.43 -0.24 10.63
CA ASP A 118 -3.28 -1.41 10.43
C ASP A 118 -4.71 -0.97 10.05
N LEU A 119 -5.30 -1.65 9.07
CA LEU A 119 -6.71 -1.52 8.74
C LEU A 119 -7.49 -2.66 9.41
N LYS A 120 -8.65 -2.35 9.99
CA LYS A 120 -9.55 -3.33 10.63
C LYS A 120 -10.94 -3.25 10.02
N ARG A 121 -11.69 -4.35 10.10
CA ARG A 121 -13.14 -4.33 9.84
C ARG A 121 -13.78 -3.36 10.82
N ALA A 122 -14.65 -2.50 10.31
CA ALA A 122 -15.42 -1.57 11.12
C ALA A 122 -16.86 -2.06 11.28
N GLY A 123 -17.61 -1.33 12.10
CA GLY A 123 -19.05 -1.48 12.24
C GLY A 123 -19.68 -0.10 12.38
N PHE A 124 -20.99 -0.08 12.61
CA PHE A 124 -21.74 1.15 12.79
C PHE A 124 -21.09 2.08 13.82
N ALA A 125 -21.01 3.37 13.48
CA ALA A 125 -20.45 4.45 14.30
C ALA A 125 -18.98 4.30 14.76
N LYS A 126 -18.22 3.32 14.24
CA LYS A 126 -16.76 3.24 14.46
C LYS A 126 -16.05 3.98 13.34
N ASN A 127 -15.53 5.16 13.63
CA ASN A 127 -14.94 6.05 12.63
C ASN A 127 -13.47 6.34 12.94
N THR A 128 -12.68 6.58 11.90
CA THR A 128 -11.28 7.01 12.01
C THR A 128 -11.21 8.53 12.08
N ALA A 129 -10.67 9.08 13.15
CA ALA A 129 -10.36 10.50 13.24
C ALA A 129 -9.08 10.82 12.44
N VAL A 130 -9.12 11.89 11.65
CA VAL A 130 -7.99 12.37 10.85
C VAL A 130 -7.94 13.89 10.93
N THR A 131 -6.76 14.45 11.16
CA THR A 131 -6.54 15.90 11.04
C THR A 131 -5.66 16.17 9.83
N LEU A 132 -6.19 16.89 8.85
CA LEU A 132 -5.43 17.39 7.71
C LEU A 132 -4.93 18.80 8.07
N PRO A 133 -3.61 18.99 8.31
CA PRO A 133 -3.10 20.25 8.85
C PRO A 133 -3.19 21.41 7.85
N VAL A 134 -3.14 21.09 6.55
CA VAL A 134 -3.18 22.07 5.46
C VAL A 134 -4.08 21.57 4.34
N ALA A 135 -4.69 22.50 3.60
CA ALA A 135 -5.40 22.17 2.38
C ALA A 135 -4.40 21.80 1.29
N GLY A 136 -4.78 20.91 0.38
CA GLY A 136 -3.92 20.50 -0.72
C GLY A 136 -4.29 19.14 -1.26
N ARG A 137 -3.44 18.62 -2.14
CA ARG A 137 -3.64 17.31 -2.77
C ARG A 137 -3.16 16.19 -1.85
N TYR A 138 -4.02 15.21 -1.61
CA TYR A 138 -3.73 14.04 -0.76
C TYR A 138 -3.97 12.75 -1.53
N VAL A 139 -3.25 11.70 -1.11
CA VAL A 139 -3.55 10.30 -1.46
C VAL A 139 -4.03 9.56 -0.23
N TRP A 140 -5.22 8.96 -0.36
CA TRP A 140 -5.76 7.99 0.58
C TRP A 140 -5.47 6.60 0.03
N THR A 141 -4.85 5.74 0.84
CA THR A 141 -4.48 4.39 0.43
C THR A 141 -5.06 3.35 1.37
N VAL A 142 -5.65 2.30 0.81
CA VAL A 142 -6.07 1.09 1.53
C VAL A 142 -5.42 -0.12 0.88
N LYS A 143 -4.90 -1.04 1.70
CA LYS A 143 -4.37 -2.34 1.27
C LYS A 143 -5.20 -3.48 1.83
N ILE A 144 -5.67 -4.34 0.95
CA ILE A 144 -6.46 -5.54 1.25
C ILE A 144 -5.73 -6.75 0.69
N ALA A 145 -5.60 -7.82 1.49
CA ALA A 145 -5.05 -9.07 1.03
C ALA A 145 -5.97 -9.76 0.00
N GLU A 146 -5.43 -10.69 -0.78
CA GLU A 146 -6.20 -11.47 -1.75
C GLU A 146 -7.37 -12.25 -1.11
N ASP A 147 -7.17 -12.77 0.10
CA ASP A 147 -8.19 -13.42 0.92
C ASP A 147 -9.20 -12.45 1.57
N LYS A 148 -9.18 -11.17 1.14
CA LYS A 148 -10.04 -10.07 1.59
C LYS A 148 -9.80 -9.63 3.03
N LYS A 149 -8.71 -10.05 3.69
CA LYS A 149 -8.32 -9.51 4.99
C LYS A 149 -7.86 -8.05 4.84
N PRO A 150 -8.35 -7.12 5.69
CA PRO A 150 -7.81 -5.77 5.73
C PRO A 150 -6.37 -5.83 6.26
N LEU A 151 -5.47 -5.11 5.60
CA LEU A 151 -4.06 -5.05 6.01
C LEU A 151 -3.73 -3.68 6.57
N GLN A 152 -3.76 -2.65 5.71
CA GLN A 152 -3.16 -1.36 6.03
C GLN A 152 -3.93 -0.20 5.42
N VAL A 153 -3.75 0.98 6.00
CA VAL A 153 -4.34 2.24 5.55
C VAL A 153 -3.37 3.39 5.79
N ALA A 154 -3.39 4.38 4.90
CA ALA A 154 -2.62 5.60 5.03
C ALA A 154 -3.37 6.78 4.39
N VAL A 155 -3.01 7.98 4.84
CA VAL A 155 -3.28 9.23 4.12
C VAL A 155 -1.99 10.05 4.12
N ALA A 156 -1.63 10.62 2.99
CA ALA A 156 -0.45 11.46 2.86
C ALA A 156 -0.67 12.61 1.89
N GLN A 157 -0.02 13.74 2.14
CA GLN A 157 -0.02 14.85 1.20
C GLN A 157 0.87 14.48 0.00
N CYS A 158 0.43 14.82 -1.20
CA CYS A 158 1.22 14.72 -2.40
C CYS A 158 2.32 15.78 -2.41
N LYS A 159 3.49 15.42 -2.94
CA LYS A 159 4.60 16.34 -3.16
C LYS A 159 4.53 16.97 -4.55
#